data_AF-A0A7H0FY48-F1
#
_entry.id   AF-A0A7H0FY48-F1
#
_cell.length_a   1.000
_cell.length_b   1.000
_cell.length_c   1.000
_cell.angle_alpha   90.00
_cell.angle_beta   90.00
_cell.angle_gamma   90.00
#
_symmetry.space_group_name_H-M   'P 1'
#
loop_
_entity.id
_entity.type
_entity.pdbx_description
1 polymer ?
#
loop_
_entity_poly.entity_id
_entity_poly.type
_entity_poly.pdbx_seq_one_letter_code
_entity_poly.pdbx_strand_id
1 'polypeptide(L)'
;MPVANTAARNAVVAAYIAALNAIPDGTAENDGVAAGRAAARAILTARLNDGSGSPHTPAYTAVPAAGVYVSTVPFGSAAPQFNHWSATRPFVVQSATQFRVPPGEIFDLSSDAYADAYNQVKDLGDARTRGARPDSPQSDIARFWYHGGVDWQANARLILPGFNLDAWGQARALALMSVSMADAGIANAESKYWYTFWRPVTAIRWASDGNPNTQSDPSWLPFITIPPYPDYPCGSTGAAGAATGALRLVLGTNHAPFTRTVNVPALPLANQMWPAGLPGVPAKAITRTYSSLSNALNEVGRSRVYAGIHFLEGCQAGGVQGEMTAEYIYPRILQPVD
;
A
#
# COMPACT_ATOMS: atom_id res chain seq x y z
N MET A 1 -18.44 -6.22 11.50
CA MET A 1 -17.59 -5.02 11.74
C MET A 1 -18.46 -3.77 11.93
N PRO A 2 -18.85 -3.38 13.17
CA PRO A 2 -19.56 -2.08 13.31
C PRO A 2 -19.16 -1.15 14.47
N VAL A 3 -18.27 -1.51 15.41
CA VAL A 3 -17.99 -0.64 16.59
C VAL A 3 -16.72 0.22 16.42
N ALA A 4 -15.81 -0.16 15.52
CA ALA A 4 -14.45 0.37 15.48
C ALA A 4 -14.26 1.75 14.80
N ASN A 5 -15.32 2.54 14.53
CA ASN A 5 -15.10 3.82 13.83
C ASN A 5 -16.02 5.00 14.18
N THR A 6 -16.68 4.99 15.35
CA THR A 6 -17.52 6.13 15.78
C THR A 6 -16.73 7.43 15.85
N ALA A 7 -15.48 7.41 16.33
CA ALA A 7 -14.65 8.60 16.43
C ALA A 7 -14.32 9.22 15.05
N ALA A 8 -13.90 8.43 14.06
CA ALA A 8 -13.62 8.99 12.74
C ALA A 8 -14.91 9.39 12.01
N ARG A 9 -16.02 8.66 12.19
CA ARG A 9 -17.33 9.09 11.68
C ARG A 9 -17.72 10.45 12.26
N ASN A 10 -17.57 10.63 13.57
CA ASN A 10 -17.85 11.91 14.23
C ASN A 10 -16.92 13.02 13.72
N ALA A 11 -15.63 12.72 13.48
CA ALA A 11 -14.70 13.69 12.91
C ALA A 11 -15.11 14.12 11.48
N VAL A 12 -15.54 13.18 10.63
CA VAL A 12 -16.05 13.48 9.28
C VAL A 12 -17.33 14.33 9.35
N VAL A 13 -18.26 13.98 10.24
CA VAL A 13 -19.50 14.76 10.45
C VAL A 13 -19.19 16.16 10.95
N ALA A 14 -18.27 16.32 11.91
CA ALA A 14 -17.85 17.62 12.40
C ALA A 14 -17.19 18.47 11.30
N ALA A 15 -16.33 17.87 10.47
CA ALA A 15 -15.73 18.55 9.32
C ALA A 15 -16.78 18.99 8.29
N TYR A 16 -17.79 18.16 8.02
CA TYR A 16 -18.91 18.50 7.14
C TYR A 16 -19.72 19.69 7.69
N ILE A 17 -20.08 19.66 8.97
CA ILE A 17 -20.80 20.76 9.62
C ILE A 17 -19.98 22.05 9.59
N ALA A 18 -18.69 21.97 9.92
CA ALA A 18 -17.80 23.14 9.89
C ALA A 18 -17.67 23.74 8.49
N ALA A 19 -17.62 22.89 7.44
CA ALA A 19 -17.57 23.34 6.06
C ALA A 19 -18.88 24.04 5.63
N LEU A 20 -20.05 23.52 6.03
CA LEU A 20 -21.34 24.15 5.72
C LEU A 20 -21.52 25.48 6.44
N ASN A 21 -21.19 25.55 7.74
CA ASN A 21 -21.31 26.79 8.53
C ASN A 21 -20.44 27.94 7.99
N ALA A 22 -19.47 27.66 7.13
CA ALA A 22 -18.65 28.68 6.47
C ALA A 22 -19.28 29.25 5.19
N ILE A 23 -20.39 28.67 4.72
CA ILE A 23 -21.11 29.09 3.52
C ILE A 23 -22.38 29.84 3.98
N PRO A 24 -22.72 31.00 3.37
CA PRO A 24 -23.96 31.69 3.70
C PRO A 24 -25.19 30.83 3.39
N ASP A 25 -26.09 30.72 4.36
CA ASP A 25 -27.37 30.03 4.19
C ASP A 25 -28.14 30.57 2.97
N GLY A 26 -28.62 29.66 2.11
CA GLY A 26 -29.44 30.05 0.96
C GLY A 26 -29.53 29.00 -0.14
N THR A 27 -30.08 29.42 -1.29
CA THR A 27 -30.28 28.54 -2.45
C THR A 27 -28.99 27.88 -2.92
N ALA A 28 -27.89 28.64 -3.02
CA ALA A 28 -26.61 28.11 -3.49
C ALA A 28 -26.05 27.00 -2.58
N GLU A 29 -26.15 27.16 -1.26
CA GLU A 29 -25.75 26.13 -0.29
C GLU A 29 -26.64 24.88 -0.42
N ASN A 30 -27.97 25.07 -0.44
CA ASN A 30 -28.95 23.99 -0.56
C ASN A 30 -28.77 23.17 -1.84
N ASP A 31 -28.55 23.84 -2.97
CA ASP A 31 -28.31 23.20 -4.27
C ASP A 31 -26.99 22.42 -4.25
N GLY A 32 -25.93 22.97 -3.66
CA GLY A 32 -24.66 22.29 -3.48
C GLY A 32 -24.77 21.02 -2.61
N VAL A 33 -25.51 21.10 -1.50
CA VAL A 33 -25.80 19.94 -0.64
C VAL A 33 -26.61 18.89 -1.40
N ALA A 34 -27.62 19.29 -2.16
CA ALA A 34 -28.43 18.39 -2.96
C ALA A 34 -27.60 17.68 -4.03
N ALA A 35 -26.75 18.42 -4.75
CA ALA A 35 -25.84 17.89 -5.76
C ALA A 35 -24.84 16.88 -5.16
N GLY A 36 -24.21 17.24 -4.03
CA GLY A 36 -23.28 16.35 -3.32
C GLY A 36 -23.95 15.04 -2.85
N ARG A 37 -25.17 15.13 -2.31
CA ARG A 37 -25.96 13.95 -1.92
C ARG A 37 -26.34 13.08 -3.11
N ALA A 38 -26.71 13.70 -4.24
CA ALA A 38 -27.02 12.98 -5.47
C ALA A 38 -25.79 12.24 -6.01
N ALA A 39 -24.63 12.90 -6.06
CA ALA A 39 -23.36 12.29 -6.48
C ALA A 39 -22.96 11.12 -5.57
N ALA A 40 -23.04 11.30 -4.24
CA ALA A 40 -22.74 10.24 -3.29
C ALA A 40 -23.68 9.03 -3.46
N ARG A 41 -24.98 9.27 -3.66
CA ARG A 41 -25.96 8.21 -3.91
C ARG A 41 -25.68 7.48 -5.22
N ALA A 42 -25.31 8.19 -6.28
CA ALA A 42 -24.99 7.59 -7.57
C ALA A 42 -23.79 6.64 -7.44
N ILE A 43 -22.71 7.06 -6.77
CA ILE A 43 -21.55 6.19 -6.52
C ILE A 43 -21.94 4.99 -5.66
N LEU A 44 -22.63 5.18 -4.53
CA LEU A 44 -23.05 4.06 -3.68
C LEU A 44 -23.93 3.06 -4.44
N THR A 45 -24.85 3.53 -5.27
CA THR A 45 -25.70 2.69 -6.12
C THR A 45 -24.86 1.93 -7.14
N ALA A 46 -23.91 2.61 -7.81
CA ALA A 46 -22.98 2.00 -8.75
C ALA A 46 -22.03 0.99 -8.09
N ARG A 47 -21.87 1.03 -6.76
CA ARG A 47 -21.06 0.10 -5.97
C ARG A 47 -21.86 -0.96 -5.23
N LEU A 48 -23.19 -1.00 -5.37
CA LEU A 48 -23.99 -2.10 -4.83
C LEU A 48 -23.53 -3.42 -5.45
N ASN A 49 -23.37 -4.42 -4.58
CA ASN A 49 -22.95 -5.79 -4.95
C ASN A 49 -21.73 -5.81 -5.87
N ASP A 50 -20.77 -4.93 -5.62
CA ASP A 50 -19.56 -4.82 -6.43
C ASP A 50 -18.52 -5.91 -6.15
N GLY A 51 -18.81 -6.88 -5.29
CA GLY A 51 -17.87 -7.95 -4.91
C GLY A 51 -16.98 -7.64 -3.70
N SER A 52 -16.96 -6.41 -3.20
CA SER A 52 -16.13 -6.01 -2.04
C SER A 52 -16.63 -6.56 -0.69
N GLY A 53 -17.86 -7.06 -0.62
CA GLY A 53 -18.50 -7.54 0.61
C GLY A 53 -17.97 -8.88 1.14
N SER A 54 -17.24 -9.65 0.32
CA SER A 54 -16.67 -10.95 0.68
C SER A 54 -15.18 -11.03 0.28
N PRO A 55 -14.33 -10.15 0.81
CA PRO A 55 -12.95 -9.96 0.34
C PRO A 55 -12.01 -11.16 0.60
N HIS A 56 -12.44 -12.11 1.42
CA HIS A 56 -11.62 -13.22 1.93
C HIS A 56 -12.22 -14.61 1.64
N THR A 57 -13.29 -14.67 0.83
CA THR A 57 -14.10 -15.88 0.66
C THR A 57 -14.16 -16.29 -0.82
N PRO A 58 -13.85 -17.54 -1.19
CA PRO A 58 -13.50 -18.67 -0.32
C PRO A 58 -12.15 -18.46 0.38
N ALA A 59 -11.85 -19.17 1.46
CA ALA A 59 -10.55 -19.03 2.12
C ALA A 59 -9.40 -19.53 1.22
N TYR A 60 -8.22 -18.95 1.38
CA TYR A 60 -7.01 -19.43 0.71
C TYR A 60 -6.51 -20.74 1.35
N THR A 61 -6.27 -21.78 0.53
CA THR A 61 -6.00 -23.17 1.00
C THR A 61 -4.78 -23.83 0.34
N ALA A 62 -3.81 -23.05 -0.16
CA ALA A 62 -2.64 -23.65 -0.82
C ALA A 62 -1.83 -24.55 0.13
N VAL A 63 -1.28 -25.63 -0.44
CA VAL A 63 -0.42 -26.58 0.28
C VAL A 63 0.95 -25.94 0.53
N PRO A 64 1.51 -26.03 1.76
CA PRO A 64 2.85 -25.54 2.04
C PRO A 64 3.91 -26.20 1.16
N ALA A 65 4.70 -25.37 0.47
CA ALA A 65 5.85 -25.76 -0.33
C ALA A 65 6.84 -24.58 -0.43
N ALA A 66 8.09 -24.87 -0.83
CA ALA A 66 9.04 -23.80 -1.13
C ALA A 66 8.48 -22.88 -2.22
N GLY A 67 8.60 -21.56 -2.04
CA GLY A 67 8.05 -20.56 -2.96
C GLY A 67 6.56 -20.25 -2.78
N VAL A 68 5.80 -21.06 -2.04
CA VAL A 68 4.33 -20.91 -1.91
C VAL A 68 3.98 -20.17 -0.62
N TYR A 69 3.14 -19.16 -0.75
CA TYR A 69 2.59 -18.41 0.38
C TYR A 69 1.76 -19.31 1.26
N VAL A 70 2.05 -19.24 2.55
CA VAL A 70 1.29 -19.87 3.64
C VAL A 70 0.95 -18.80 4.67
N SER A 71 -0.01 -19.11 5.55
CA SER A 71 -0.33 -18.24 6.69
C SER A 71 0.95 -17.95 7.49
N THR A 72 1.19 -16.67 7.79
CA THR A 72 2.37 -16.24 8.55
C THR A 72 2.10 -16.19 10.05
N VAL A 73 0.90 -16.57 10.52
CA VAL A 73 0.57 -16.73 11.96
C VAL A 73 1.47 -17.80 12.60
N PRO A 74 1.98 -17.62 13.84
CA PRO A 74 1.68 -16.52 14.77
C PRO A 74 2.40 -15.20 14.46
N PHE A 75 3.38 -15.17 13.54
CA PHE A 75 4.20 -13.98 13.22
C PHE A 75 3.40 -12.86 12.52
N GLY A 76 2.36 -13.22 11.77
CA GLY A 76 1.44 -12.31 11.09
C GLY A 76 0.23 -11.91 11.94
N SER A 77 -0.51 -10.91 11.48
CA SER A 77 -1.65 -10.33 12.21
C SER A 77 -2.98 -11.06 12.01
N ALA A 78 -3.12 -11.90 10.98
CA ALA A 78 -4.35 -12.62 10.68
C ALA A 78 -4.10 -13.81 9.73
N ALA A 79 -5.14 -14.64 9.55
CA ALA A 79 -5.23 -15.57 8.42
C ALA A 79 -5.19 -14.82 7.07
N PRO A 80 -4.87 -15.50 5.95
CA PRO A 80 -4.78 -14.89 4.62
C PRO A 80 -5.97 -13.99 4.27
N GLN A 81 -5.69 -12.79 3.75
CA GLN A 81 -6.66 -11.73 3.47
C GLN A 81 -6.60 -11.23 2.03
N PHE A 82 -7.71 -10.66 1.57
CA PHE A 82 -7.90 -10.13 0.21
C PHE A 82 -7.80 -11.14 -0.93
N ASN A 83 -7.88 -12.44 -0.64
CA ASN A 83 -7.77 -13.49 -1.67
C ASN A 83 -8.93 -13.55 -2.65
N HIS A 84 -10.02 -12.84 -2.35
CA HIS A 84 -11.15 -12.67 -3.26
C HIS A 84 -11.37 -11.19 -3.63
N TRP A 85 -10.43 -10.30 -3.30
CA TRP A 85 -10.56 -8.88 -3.61
C TRP A 85 -10.54 -8.60 -5.12
N SER A 86 -9.91 -9.47 -5.91
CA SER A 86 -9.93 -9.42 -7.38
C SER A 86 -11.33 -9.59 -7.99
N ALA A 87 -12.30 -10.13 -7.24
CA ALA A 87 -13.70 -10.19 -7.67
C ALA A 87 -14.43 -8.85 -7.54
N THR A 88 -13.79 -7.84 -6.96
CA THR A 88 -14.35 -6.49 -6.88
C THR A 88 -14.44 -5.91 -8.28
N ARG A 89 -15.64 -5.47 -8.71
CA ARG A 89 -15.88 -4.76 -9.96
C ARG A 89 -14.97 -3.52 -10.00
N PRO A 90 -14.07 -3.36 -10.97
CA PRO A 90 -13.26 -2.14 -11.01
C PRO A 90 -14.09 -0.89 -11.30
N PHE A 91 -13.51 0.28 -11.06
CA PHE A 91 -14.13 1.57 -11.35
C PHE A 91 -13.98 1.95 -12.83
N VAL A 92 -12.82 1.70 -13.42
CA VAL A 92 -12.48 2.13 -14.80
C VAL A 92 -11.73 1.06 -15.57
N VAL A 93 -10.82 0.30 -14.94
CA VAL A 93 -10.15 -0.83 -15.62
C VAL A 93 -11.17 -1.92 -15.98
N GLN A 94 -10.92 -2.66 -17.06
CA GLN A 94 -11.87 -3.61 -17.64
C GLN A 94 -12.01 -4.87 -16.79
N SER A 95 -10.92 -5.31 -16.17
CA SER A 95 -10.88 -6.49 -15.32
C SER A 95 -9.72 -6.40 -14.33
N ALA A 96 -9.77 -7.22 -13.28
CA ALA A 96 -8.66 -7.36 -12.34
C ALA A 96 -7.38 -7.91 -13.00
N THR A 97 -7.50 -8.66 -14.10
CA THR A 97 -6.37 -9.27 -14.81
C THR A 97 -5.70 -8.33 -15.82
N GLN A 98 -6.33 -7.18 -16.14
CA GLN A 98 -5.88 -6.29 -17.21
C GLN A 98 -4.41 -5.86 -17.05
N PHE A 99 -3.98 -5.61 -15.82
CA PHE A 99 -2.62 -5.22 -15.48
C PHE A 99 -1.93 -6.25 -14.59
N ARG A 100 -2.22 -7.54 -14.78
CA ARG A 100 -1.47 -8.59 -14.09
C ARG A 100 0.03 -8.41 -14.39
N VAL A 101 0.85 -8.32 -13.34
CA VAL A 101 2.29 -8.16 -13.52
C VAL A 101 2.89 -9.42 -14.18
N PRO A 102 3.98 -9.31 -14.96
CA PRO A 102 4.74 -10.47 -15.42
C PRO A 102 5.21 -11.35 -14.25
N PRO A 103 5.57 -12.62 -14.48
CA PRO A 103 6.20 -13.43 -13.44
C PRO A 103 7.55 -12.81 -13.04
N GLY A 104 7.88 -12.89 -11.75
CA GLY A 104 9.15 -12.38 -11.24
C GLY A 104 10.31 -13.36 -11.46
N GLU A 105 11.52 -12.83 -11.62
CA GLU A 105 12.76 -13.61 -11.69
C GLU A 105 13.00 -14.39 -10.38
N ILE A 106 12.62 -13.82 -9.23
CA ILE A 106 12.70 -14.47 -7.91
C ILE A 106 11.84 -15.75 -7.77
N PHE A 107 11.03 -16.10 -8.77
CA PHE A 107 10.24 -17.34 -8.73
C PHE A 107 11.09 -18.57 -9.03
N ASP A 108 12.21 -18.41 -9.74
CA ASP A 108 13.23 -19.46 -9.83
C ASP A 108 14.08 -19.44 -8.55
N LEU A 109 13.68 -20.26 -7.59
CA LEU A 109 14.38 -20.37 -6.31
C LEU A 109 15.81 -20.88 -6.45
N SER A 110 16.18 -21.51 -7.57
CA SER A 110 17.55 -21.98 -7.80
C SER A 110 18.49 -20.89 -8.34
N SER A 111 17.93 -19.75 -8.75
CA SER A 111 18.67 -18.66 -9.38
C SER A 111 19.50 -17.84 -8.38
N ASP A 112 20.56 -17.22 -8.89
CA ASP A 112 21.32 -16.21 -8.14
C ASP A 112 20.46 -14.97 -7.86
N ALA A 113 19.53 -14.62 -8.75
CA ALA A 113 18.61 -13.48 -8.55
C ALA A 113 17.73 -13.67 -7.30
N TYR A 114 17.20 -14.88 -7.08
CA TYR A 114 16.49 -15.21 -5.85
C TYR A 114 17.42 -15.19 -4.63
N ALA A 115 18.62 -15.77 -4.72
CA ALA A 115 19.58 -15.76 -3.61
C ALA A 115 19.97 -14.33 -3.18
N ASP A 116 20.21 -13.43 -4.14
CA ASP A 116 20.53 -12.03 -3.89
C ASP A 116 19.36 -11.30 -3.24
N ALA A 117 18.12 -11.50 -3.74
CA ALA A 117 16.93 -10.89 -3.17
C ALA A 117 16.65 -11.41 -1.74
N TYR A 118 16.85 -12.71 -1.52
CA TYR A 118 16.75 -13.35 -0.21
C TYR A 118 17.75 -12.76 0.78
N ASN A 119 19.04 -12.73 0.43
CA ASN A 119 20.10 -12.26 1.31
C ASN A 119 19.96 -10.75 1.59
N GLN A 120 19.55 -9.97 0.59
CA GLN A 120 19.24 -8.55 0.77
C GLN A 120 18.16 -8.33 1.84
N VAL A 121 17.02 -9.03 1.76
CA VAL A 121 15.94 -8.87 2.73
C VAL A 121 16.34 -9.43 4.09
N LYS A 122 17.04 -10.56 4.12
CA LYS A 122 17.56 -11.16 5.35
C LYS A 122 18.44 -10.18 6.12
N ASP A 123 19.35 -9.50 5.45
CA ASP A 123 20.30 -8.58 6.08
C ASP A 123 19.66 -7.24 6.47
N LEU A 124 18.84 -6.67 5.58
CA LEU A 124 18.30 -5.33 5.74
C LEU A 124 17.02 -5.26 6.56
N GLY A 125 16.24 -6.35 6.57
CA GLY A 125 14.91 -6.42 7.16
C GLY A 125 14.84 -7.08 8.54
N ASP A 126 15.96 -7.63 9.03
CA ASP A 126 16.03 -8.32 10.32
C ASP A 126 15.68 -7.40 11.50
N ALA A 127 14.70 -7.82 12.31
CA ALA A 127 14.31 -7.14 13.54
C ALA A 127 15.46 -6.93 14.52
N ARG A 128 16.43 -7.85 14.59
CA ARG A 128 17.63 -7.73 15.44
C ARG A 128 18.50 -6.56 14.97
N THR A 129 18.75 -6.49 13.68
CA THR A 129 19.59 -5.45 13.05
C THR A 129 18.94 -4.07 13.15
N ARG A 130 17.64 -3.97 12.86
CA ARG A 130 16.90 -2.71 12.87
C ARG A 130 16.54 -2.26 14.29
N GLY A 131 16.19 -3.20 15.16
CA GLY A 131 15.91 -2.96 16.58
C GLY A 131 17.14 -2.48 17.36
N ALA A 132 18.34 -2.97 17.02
CA ALA A 132 19.60 -2.47 17.59
C ALA A 132 20.00 -1.08 17.05
N ARG A 133 19.40 -0.62 15.95
CA ARG A 133 19.70 0.67 15.30
C ARG A 133 18.41 1.42 14.97
N PRO A 134 17.57 1.74 15.98
CA PRO A 134 16.23 2.27 15.77
C PRO A 134 16.21 3.65 15.11
N ASP A 135 17.31 4.40 15.22
CA ASP A 135 17.50 5.73 14.62
C ASP A 135 18.31 5.72 13.31
N SER A 136 18.62 4.55 12.75
CA SER A 136 19.27 4.48 11.44
C SER A 136 18.33 4.96 10.32
N PRO A 137 18.85 5.50 9.20
CA PRO A 137 18.03 5.88 8.07
C PRO A 137 17.12 4.75 7.56
N GLN A 138 17.60 3.49 7.52
CA GLN A 138 16.77 2.36 7.11
C GLN A 138 15.63 2.07 8.08
N SER A 139 15.89 2.12 9.39
CA SER A 139 14.84 1.95 10.42
C SER A 139 13.80 3.07 10.34
N ASP A 140 14.24 4.32 10.17
CA ASP A 140 13.34 5.46 10.02
C ASP A 140 12.49 5.35 8.74
N ILE A 141 13.06 4.93 7.60
CA ILE A 141 12.32 4.72 6.35
C ILE A 141 11.28 3.60 6.48
N ALA A 142 11.65 2.46 7.08
CA ALA A 142 10.73 1.34 7.32
C ALA A 142 9.53 1.76 8.19
N ARG A 143 9.78 2.60 9.20
CA ARG A 143 8.76 3.09 10.13
C ARG A 143 7.93 4.22 9.54
N PHE A 144 8.53 5.13 8.78
CA PHE A 144 7.80 6.23 8.13
C PHE A 144 6.71 5.70 7.20
N TRP A 145 7.00 4.62 6.46
CA TRP A 145 6.06 3.95 5.58
C TRP A 145 5.38 2.72 6.24
N TYR A 146 5.28 2.67 7.58
CA TYR A 146 4.79 1.51 8.36
C TYR A 146 3.43 0.97 7.86
N HIS A 147 2.45 1.85 7.64
CA HIS A 147 1.14 1.51 7.09
C HIS A 147 1.15 1.19 5.57
N GLY A 148 2.32 0.89 5.01
CA GLY A 148 2.47 0.54 3.61
C GLY A 148 2.43 1.71 2.65
N GLY A 149 2.58 2.94 3.13
CA GLY A 149 2.55 4.13 2.28
C GLY A 149 1.31 4.27 1.41
N VAL A 150 0.19 3.66 1.81
CA VAL A 150 -1.09 3.74 1.08
C VAL A 150 -1.85 5.04 1.36
N ASP A 151 -1.43 5.82 2.37
CA ASP A 151 -2.01 7.12 2.70
C ASP A 151 -1.46 8.24 1.78
N TRP A 152 -1.70 8.10 0.49
CA TRP A 152 -1.35 9.12 -0.50
C TRP A 152 -2.27 10.34 -0.47
N GLN A 153 -3.41 10.22 0.20
CA GLN A 153 -4.34 11.32 0.44
C GLN A 153 -3.72 12.40 1.34
N ALA A 154 -2.93 12.02 2.35
CA ALA A 154 -2.17 12.98 3.14
C ALA A 154 -1.04 13.64 2.33
N ASN A 155 -0.32 12.86 1.50
CA ASN A 155 0.74 13.40 0.65
C ASN A 155 0.20 14.39 -0.39
N ALA A 156 -0.89 14.05 -1.07
CA ALA A 156 -1.50 14.90 -2.10
C ALA A 156 -1.93 16.26 -1.52
N ARG A 157 -2.47 16.31 -0.30
CA ARG A 157 -2.84 17.57 0.38
C ARG A 157 -1.64 18.47 0.71
N LEU A 158 -0.43 17.92 0.81
CA LEU A 158 0.81 18.69 0.98
C LEU A 158 1.38 19.16 -0.36
N ILE A 159 1.10 18.43 -1.45
CA ILE A 159 1.63 18.68 -2.79
C ILE A 159 0.78 19.70 -3.55
N LEU A 160 -0.53 19.47 -3.64
CA LEU A 160 -1.43 20.22 -4.52
C LEU A 160 -1.44 21.74 -4.29
N PRO A 161 -1.32 22.27 -3.04
CA PRO A 161 -1.24 23.71 -2.82
C PRO A 161 -0.01 24.39 -3.43
N GLY A 162 1.04 23.62 -3.77
CA GLY A 162 2.24 24.13 -4.45
C GLY A 162 2.06 24.32 -5.96
N PHE A 163 0.88 24.01 -6.51
CA PHE A 163 0.56 24.10 -7.93
C PHE A 163 -0.60 25.07 -8.18
N ASN A 164 -0.64 25.66 -9.38
CA ASN A 164 -1.71 26.56 -9.80
C ASN A 164 -2.99 25.78 -10.17
N LEU A 165 -3.65 25.20 -9.17
CA LEU A 165 -4.91 24.48 -9.30
C LEU A 165 -5.98 25.15 -8.43
N ASP A 166 -7.12 25.45 -9.03
CA ASP A 166 -8.32 25.84 -8.29
C ASP A 166 -8.90 24.65 -7.51
N ALA A 167 -9.97 24.89 -6.75
CA ALA A 167 -10.61 23.85 -5.96
C ALA A 167 -11.08 22.65 -6.82
N TRP A 168 -11.53 22.90 -8.05
CA TRP A 168 -11.98 21.86 -8.97
C TRP A 168 -10.81 21.04 -9.52
N GLY A 169 -9.68 21.68 -9.85
CA GLY A 169 -8.44 21.02 -10.26
C GLY A 169 -7.88 20.12 -9.16
N GLN A 170 -7.92 20.59 -7.90
CA GLN A 170 -7.51 19.77 -6.75
C GLN A 170 -8.47 18.60 -6.51
N ALA A 171 -9.79 18.83 -6.60
CA ALA A 171 -10.79 17.78 -6.48
C ALA A 171 -10.63 16.71 -7.58
N ARG A 172 -10.38 17.13 -8.82
CA ARG A 172 -10.07 16.25 -9.96
C ARG A 172 -8.80 15.42 -9.68
N ALA A 173 -7.73 16.04 -9.20
CA ALA A 173 -6.49 15.35 -8.88
C ALA A 173 -6.70 14.25 -7.83
N LEU A 174 -7.39 14.57 -6.74
CA LEU A 174 -7.71 13.63 -5.66
C LEU A 174 -8.63 12.51 -6.15
N ALA A 175 -9.62 12.79 -7.00
CA ALA A 175 -10.52 11.80 -7.55
C ALA A 175 -9.80 10.81 -8.49
N LEU A 176 -9.01 11.32 -9.44
CA LEU A 176 -8.20 10.49 -10.34
C LEU A 176 -7.21 9.61 -9.57
N MET A 177 -6.54 10.18 -8.57
CA MET A 177 -5.64 9.44 -7.69
C MET A 177 -6.37 8.33 -6.94
N SER A 178 -7.52 8.62 -6.35
CA SER A 178 -8.31 7.66 -5.57
C SER A 178 -8.82 6.49 -6.41
N VAL A 179 -9.36 6.79 -7.60
CA VAL A 179 -9.85 5.77 -8.53
C VAL A 179 -8.69 4.90 -9.03
N SER A 180 -7.55 5.51 -9.34
CA SER A 180 -6.36 4.77 -9.77
C SER A 180 -5.84 3.83 -8.68
N MET A 181 -5.78 4.29 -7.44
CA MET A 181 -5.37 3.45 -6.30
C MET A 181 -6.36 2.31 -6.05
N ALA A 182 -7.66 2.56 -6.19
CA ALA A 182 -8.69 1.53 -5.99
C ALA A 182 -8.54 0.40 -7.02
N ASP A 183 -8.46 0.74 -8.30
CA ASP A 183 -8.33 -0.23 -9.39
C ASP A 183 -6.97 -0.94 -9.37
N ALA A 184 -5.90 -0.23 -9.03
CA ALA A 184 -4.58 -0.84 -8.84
C ALA A 184 -4.60 -1.86 -7.70
N GLY A 185 -5.34 -1.59 -6.61
CA GLY A 185 -5.53 -2.55 -5.52
C GLY A 185 -6.25 -3.83 -5.94
N ILE A 186 -7.23 -3.72 -6.85
CA ILE A 186 -7.95 -4.88 -7.41
C ILE A 186 -6.99 -5.73 -8.27
N ALA A 187 -6.25 -5.10 -9.19
CA ALA A 187 -5.26 -5.79 -10.03
C ALA A 187 -4.10 -6.38 -9.22
N ASN A 188 -3.69 -5.69 -8.15
CA ASN A 188 -2.63 -6.17 -7.26
C ASN A 188 -3.05 -7.42 -6.49
N ALA A 189 -4.27 -7.43 -5.93
CA ALA A 189 -4.80 -8.60 -5.25
C ALA A 189 -4.94 -9.80 -6.21
N GLU A 190 -5.36 -9.54 -7.45
CA GLU A 190 -5.39 -10.55 -8.51
C GLU A 190 -4.01 -11.17 -8.73
N SER A 191 -2.98 -10.35 -8.99
CA SER A 191 -1.62 -10.85 -9.22
C SER A 191 -1.05 -11.60 -8.01
N LYS A 192 -1.30 -11.11 -6.79
CA LYS A 192 -0.87 -11.77 -5.55
C LYS A 192 -1.37 -13.19 -5.43
N TYR A 193 -2.65 -13.39 -5.70
CA TYR A 193 -3.29 -14.69 -5.55
C TYR A 193 -3.21 -15.55 -6.82
N TRP A 194 -2.78 -14.98 -7.94
CA TRP A 194 -2.34 -15.71 -9.12
C TRP A 194 -0.98 -16.39 -8.89
N TYR A 195 0.01 -15.64 -8.39
CA TYR A 195 1.38 -16.14 -8.21
C TYR A 195 1.62 -16.82 -6.87
N THR A 196 0.87 -16.43 -5.84
CA THR A 196 0.95 -16.97 -4.48
C THR A 196 2.37 -17.02 -3.91
N PHE A 197 3.27 -16.12 -4.32
CA PHE A 197 4.67 -16.17 -3.88
C PHE A 197 4.81 -15.88 -2.38
N TRP A 198 5.64 -16.68 -1.71
CA TRP A 198 5.84 -16.60 -0.27
C TRP A 198 6.46 -15.29 0.24
N ARG A 199 6.23 -15.00 1.52
CA ARG A 199 6.84 -13.86 2.21
C ARG A 199 8.30 -14.15 2.59
N PRO A 200 9.15 -13.12 2.73
CA PRO A 200 10.52 -13.28 3.22
C PRO A 200 10.60 -14.03 4.55
N VAL A 201 9.67 -13.81 5.49
CA VAL A 201 9.64 -14.55 6.77
C VAL A 201 9.47 -16.05 6.57
N THR A 202 8.66 -16.47 5.60
CA THR A 202 8.47 -17.89 5.28
C THR A 202 9.72 -18.42 4.63
N ALA A 203 10.23 -17.73 3.59
CA ALA A 203 11.43 -18.13 2.86
C ALA A 203 12.64 -18.29 3.80
N ILE A 204 12.93 -17.26 4.61
CA ILE A 204 14.13 -17.22 5.45
C ILE A 204 14.11 -18.25 6.57
N ARG A 205 12.92 -18.57 7.08
CA ARG A 205 12.75 -19.59 8.14
C ARG A 205 12.53 -20.99 7.57
N TRP A 206 12.40 -21.13 6.25
CA TRP A 206 12.17 -22.43 5.61
C TRP A 206 13.42 -23.30 5.72
N ALA A 207 13.25 -24.59 5.98
CA ALA A 207 14.39 -25.48 6.28
C ALA A 207 15.38 -25.59 5.11
N SER A 208 14.86 -25.67 3.89
CA SER A 208 15.66 -25.63 2.66
C SER A 208 14.76 -25.31 1.47
N ASP A 209 15.14 -24.30 0.69
CA ASP A 209 14.50 -23.90 -0.56
C ASP A 209 15.19 -24.49 -1.80
N GLY A 210 16.25 -25.29 -1.58
CA GLY A 210 17.04 -25.92 -2.63
C GLY A 210 18.20 -25.08 -3.18
N ASN A 211 18.35 -23.82 -2.75
CA ASN A 211 19.42 -22.94 -3.23
C ASN A 211 20.65 -23.04 -2.30
N PRO A 212 21.87 -23.35 -2.82
CA PRO A 212 23.07 -23.42 -1.99
C PRO A 212 23.55 -22.05 -1.47
N ASN A 213 23.07 -20.96 -2.07
CA ASN A 213 23.45 -19.59 -1.74
C ASN A 213 22.46 -18.90 -0.76
N THR A 214 21.43 -19.60 -0.31
CA THR A 214 20.55 -19.15 0.77
C THR A 214 20.81 -19.97 2.03
N GLN A 215 20.81 -19.29 3.18
CA GLN A 215 20.96 -19.95 4.47
C GLN A 215 19.73 -19.70 5.32
N SER A 216 19.05 -20.77 5.73
CA SER A 216 17.91 -20.70 6.65
C SER A 216 18.30 -20.06 7.97
N ASP A 217 17.42 -19.23 8.52
CA ASP A 217 17.48 -18.73 9.88
C ASP A 217 16.09 -18.87 10.54
N PRO A 218 15.86 -19.98 11.27
CA PRO A 218 14.60 -20.22 11.99
C PRO A 218 14.29 -19.22 13.10
N SER A 219 15.23 -18.34 13.47
CA SER A 219 15.01 -17.27 14.45
C SER A 219 14.71 -15.91 13.81
N TRP A 220 14.88 -15.77 12.49
CA TRP A 220 14.72 -14.52 11.78
C TRP A 220 13.28 -14.03 11.81
N LEU A 221 13.09 -12.74 12.04
CA LEU A 221 11.80 -12.06 11.94
C LEU A 221 11.96 -10.68 11.31
N PRO A 222 10.92 -10.20 10.63
CA PRO A 222 10.93 -8.87 10.05
C PRO A 222 10.83 -7.79 11.13
N PHE A 223 11.34 -6.61 10.81
CA PHE A 223 11.34 -5.44 11.69
C PHE A 223 9.94 -4.93 12.02
N ILE A 224 8.95 -5.15 11.14
CA ILE A 224 7.56 -4.74 11.37
C ILE A 224 6.60 -5.90 11.14
N THR A 225 5.36 -5.73 11.60
CA THR A 225 4.28 -6.73 11.45
C THR A 225 4.06 -7.14 10.00
N ILE A 226 3.95 -8.46 9.77
CA ILE A 226 3.80 -9.04 8.44
C ILE A 226 2.36 -8.88 7.94
N PRO A 227 2.15 -8.35 6.72
CA PRO A 227 0.84 -8.32 6.12
C PRO A 227 0.35 -9.74 5.72
N PRO A 228 -0.90 -10.11 6.01
CA PRO A 228 -1.41 -11.47 5.85
C PRO A 228 -1.87 -11.78 4.42
N TYR A 229 -0.99 -11.64 3.43
CA TYR A 229 -1.26 -11.96 2.02
C TYR A 229 0.05 -12.24 1.25
N PRO A 230 0.03 -12.87 0.07
CA PRO A 230 1.22 -13.19 -0.72
C PRO A 230 2.13 -11.99 -0.98
N ASP A 231 3.39 -12.24 -1.27
CA ASP A 231 4.40 -11.20 -1.43
C ASP A 231 4.27 -10.44 -2.75
N TYR A 232 4.27 -11.17 -3.86
CA TYR A 232 4.46 -10.61 -5.19
C TYR A 232 3.14 -10.35 -5.91
N PRO A 233 2.92 -9.16 -6.51
CA PRO A 233 3.69 -7.93 -6.35
C PRO A 233 3.33 -7.18 -5.06
N CYS A 234 4.13 -6.21 -4.64
CA CYS A 234 3.87 -5.43 -3.44
C CYS A 234 2.68 -4.46 -3.62
N GLY A 235 1.68 -4.54 -2.74
CA GLY A 235 0.49 -3.67 -2.83
C GLY A 235 0.74 -2.22 -2.42
N SER A 236 1.69 -1.98 -1.53
CA SER A 236 2.11 -0.64 -1.10
C SER A 236 2.67 0.18 -2.26
N THR A 237 3.54 -0.43 -3.06
CA THR A 237 4.07 0.23 -4.25
C THR A 237 3.05 0.28 -5.39
N GLY A 238 2.13 -0.69 -5.49
CA GLY A 238 0.97 -0.58 -6.39
C GLY A 238 0.12 0.65 -6.11
N ALA A 239 -0.27 0.87 -4.85
CA ALA A 239 -1.00 2.08 -4.47
C ALA A 239 -0.16 3.35 -4.69
N ALA A 240 1.13 3.32 -4.37
CA ALA A 240 2.02 4.47 -4.56
C ALA A 240 2.27 4.80 -6.03
N GLY A 241 2.46 3.80 -6.89
CA GLY A 241 2.61 3.96 -8.34
C GLY A 241 1.34 4.52 -8.96
N ALA A 242 0.17 4.03 -8.55
CA ALA A 242 -1.10 4.57 -9.01
C ALA A 242 -1.30 6.03 -8.54
N ALA A 243 -0.95 6.33 -7.30
CA ALA A 243 -1.09 7.67 -6.76
C ALA A 243 -0.15 8.68 -7.45
N THR A 244 1.15 8.34 -7.50
CA THR A 244 2.18 9.19 -8.13
C THR A 244 1.98 9.31 -9.62
N GLY A 245 1.56 8.23 -10.30
CA GLY A 245 1.19 8.24 -11.72
C GLY A 245 0.04 9.21 -11.99
N ALA A 246 -1.05 9.12 -11.24
CA ALA A 246 -2.19 10.02 -11.41
C ALA A 246 -1.82 11.49 -11.13
N LEU A 247 -1.08 11.77 -10.05
CA LEU A 247 -0.61 13.12 -9.73
C LEU A 247 0.31 13.66 -10.82
N ARG A 248 1.27 12.86 -11.31
CA ARG A 248 2.18 13.26 -12.41
C ARG A 248 1.41 13.65 -13.68
N LEU A 249 0.37 12.89 -14.03
CA LEU A 249 -0.47 13.15 -15.21
C LEU A 249 -1.34 14.40 -15.05
N VAL A 250 -1.84 14.68 -13.84
CA VAL A 250 -2.63 15.89 -13.57
C VAL A 250 -1.75 17.14 -13.49
N LEU A 251 -0.60 17.04 -12.83
CA LEU A 251 0.32 18.16 -12.62
C LEU A 251 1.22 18.43 -13.83
N GLY A 252 1.29 17.49 -14.78
CA GLY A 252 2.18 17.57 -15.95
C GLY A 252 3.67 17.48 -15.60
N THR A 253 4.03 17.05 -14.38
CA THR A 253 5.42 16.98 -13.93
C THR A 253 5.64 15.90 -12.86
N ASN A 254 6.86 15.38 -12.82
CA ASN A 254 7.35 14.55 -11.71
C ASN A 254 7.93 15.39 -10.57
N HIS A 255 8.31 16.64 -10.84
CA HIS A 255 8.88 17.56 -9.86
C HIS A 255 7.77 18.19 -9.02
N ALA A 256 7.39 17.48 -7.96
CA ALA A 256 6.38 17.90 -7.00
C ALA A 256 6.96 17.76 -5.58
N PRO A 257 7.74 18.75 -5.10
CA PRO A 257 8.41 18.65 -3.81
C PRO A 257 7.42 18.71 -2.65
N PHE A 258 7.65 17.91 -1.61
CA PHE A 258 6.86 17.94 -0.39
C PHE A 258 7.66 17.42 0.81
N THR A 259 7.26 17.86 2.00
CA THR A 259 7.77 17.38 3.29
C THR A 259 6.63 16.85 4.12
N ARG A 260 6.78 15.67 4.69
CA ARG A 260 5.79 15.05 5.58
C ARG A 260 6.44 14.56 6.86
N THR A 261 5.77 14.81 7.97
CA THR A 261 6.10 14.26 9.28
C THR A 261 5.04 13.23 9.68
N VAL A 262 5.47 12.05 10.12
CA VAL A 262 4.62 10.98 10.63
C VAL A 262 4.99 10.70 12.08
N ASN A 263 3.99 10.69 12.96
CA ASN A 263 4.14 10.22 14.33
C ASN A 263 4.03 8.70 14.34
N VAL A 264 5.17 8.00 14.28
CA VAL A 264 5.20 6.54 14.23
C VAL A 264 5.04 5.96 15.63
N PRO A 265 4.21 4.91 15.82
CA PRO A 265 4.02 4.29 17.12
C PRO A 265 5.27 3.55 17.57
N ALA A 266 5.27 3.16 18.86
CA ALA A 266 6.26 2.24 19.39
C ALA A 266 6.11 0.85 18.72
N LEU A 267 7.23 0.17 18.47
CA LEU A 267 7.23 -1.20 17.98
C LEU A 267 7.51 -2.16 19.15
N PRO A 268 6.56 -3.02 19.52
CA PRO A 268 6.76 -3.97 20.60
C PRO A 268 7.59 -5.18 20.10
N LEU A 269 8.88 -4.96 19.87
CA LEU A 269 9.85 -6.03 19.56
C LEU A 269 10.17 -6.92 20.77
N ALA A 270 9.59 -6.60 21.94
CA ALA A 270 9.81 -7.28 23.21
C ALA A 270 8.72 -8.30 23.58
N ASN A 271 7.73 -8.54 22.72
CA ASN A 271 6.67 -9.52 23.01
C ASN A 271 7.11 -10.96 22.63
N GLN A 272 6.34 -11.96 23.06
CA GLN A 272 6.67 -13.40 22.96
C GLN A 272 6.94 -13.92 21.53
N MET A 273 6.66 -13.12 20.50
CA MET A 273 6.86 -13.51 19.10
C MET A 273 8.27 -13.21 18.60
N TRP A 274 9.02 -12.28 19.21
CA TRP A 274 10.38 -11.90 18.81
C TRP A 274 11.46 -12.64 19.62
N PRO A 275 12.68 -12.85 19.06
CA PRO A 275 13.79 -13.43 19.82
C PRO A 275 13.95 -12.70 21.17
N ALA A 276 14.07 -13.48 22.25
CA ALA A 276 14.16 -12.94 23.59
C ALA A 276 15.29 -11.89 23.69
N GLY A 277 14.97 -10.70 24.21
CA GLY A 277 15.96 -9.67 24.54
C GLY A 277 16.03 -8.46 23.61
N LEU A 278 15.20 -8.35 22.55
CA LEU A 278 15.10 -7.08 21.81
C LEU A 278 14.28 -6.06 22.60
N PRO A 279 14.86 -4.89 22.97
CA PRO A 279 14.07 -3.82 23.56
C PRO A 279 13.04 -3.32 22.55
N GLY A 280 11.85 -2.95 23.02
CA GLY A 280 10.87 -2.28 22.17
C GLY A 280 11.44 -0.97 21.60
N VAL A 281 11.06 -0.63 20.37
CA VAL A 281 11.48 0.63 19.75
C VAL A 281 10.48 1.72 20.15
N PRO A 282 10.90 2.85 20.75
CA PRO A 282 9.99 3.89 21.22
C PRO A 282 9.31 4.62 20.06
N ALA A 283 8.14 5.20 20.32
CA ALA A 283 7.45 6.08 19.38
C ALA A 283 8.34 7.29 19.00
N LYS A 284 8.22 7.78 17.77
CA LYS A 284 9.06 8.87 17.24
C LYS A 284 8.31 9.66 16.18
N ALA A 285 8.58 10.96 16.07
CA ALA A 285 8.18 11.75 14.91
C ALA A 285 9.27 11.64 13.83
N ILE A 286 8.92 11.19 12.63
CA ILE A 286 9.86 11.03 11.51
C ILE A 286 9.45 11.96 10.38
N THR A 287 10.37 12.83 9.97
CA THR A 287 10.18 13.78 8.86
C THR A 287 10.96 13.32 7.63
N ARG A 288 10.29 13.30 6.48
CA ARG A 288 10.89 13.00 5.17
C ARG A 288 10.58 14.13 4.19
N THR A 289 11.55 14.47 3.37
CA THR A 289 11.42 15.46 2.30
C THR A 289 11.76 14.79 0.98
N TYR A 290 10.93 15.03 -0.04
CA TYR A 290 11.10 14.49 -1.37
C TYR A 290 11.10 15.63 -2.38
N SER A 291 11.98 15.54 -3.39
CA SER A 291 12.04 16.51 -4.49
C SER A 291 11.17 16.12 -5.69
N SER A 292 10.69 14.87 -5.74
CA SER A 292 9.86 14.33 -6.83
C SER A 292 8.97 13.19 -6.36
N LEU A 293 7.91 12.92 -7.13
CA LEU A 293 6.99 11.81 -6.90
C LEU A 293 7.71 10.45 -7.03
N SER A 294 8.59 10.30 -8.02
CA SER A 294 9.40 9.08 -8.18
C SER A 294 10.34 8.84 -7.00
N ASN A 295 10.91 9.87 -6.38
CA ASN A 295 11.75 9.70 -5.19
C ASN A 295 10.95 9.14 -4.01
N ALA A 296 9.72 9.63 -3.81
CA ALA A 296 8.82 9.09 -2.81
C ALA A 296 8.43 7.64 -3.12
N LEU A 297 8.02 7.32 -4.36
CA LEU A 297 7.69 5.95 -4.79
C LEU A 297 8.85 4.97 -4.56
N ASN A 298 10.07 5.34 -4.96
CA ASN A 298 11.26 4.51 -4.77
C ASN A 298 11.56 4.27 -3.28
N GLU A 299 11.29 5.25 -2.42
CA GLU A 299 11.43 5.06 -0.98
C GLU A 299 10.33 4.16 -0.39
N VAL A 300 9.08 4.22 -0.89
CA VAL A 300 8.04 3.26 -0.51
C VAL A 300 8.53 1.83 -0.79
N GLY A 301 9.10 1.56 -1.97
CA GLY A 301 9.65 0.24 -2.31
C GLY A 301 10.76 -0.22 -1.36
N ARG A 302 11.79 0.61 -1.18
CA ARG A 302 12.91 0.30 -0.27
C ARG A 302 12.46 0.12 1.18
N SER A 303 11.45 0.86 1.62
CA SER A 303 10.92 0.71 2.98
C SER A 303 10.43 -0.69 3.27
N ARG A 304 9.94 -1.43 2.26
CA ARG A 304 9.38 -2.77 2.46
C ARG A 304 10.47 -3.82 2.64
N VAL A 305 11.63 -3.61 2.00
CA VAL A 305 12.85 -4.39 2.19
C VAL A 305 13.45 -4.11 3.57
N TYR A 306 13.59 -2.84 3.95
CA TYR A 306 14.09 -2.44 5.28
C TYR A 306 13.16 -2.90 6.42
N ALA A 307 11.89 -3.10 6.11
CA ALA A 307 10.88 -3.65 7.01
C ALA A 307 10.92 -5.18 7.10
N GLY A 308 11.60 -5.88 6.18
CA GLY A 308 11.67 -7.35 6.11
C GLY A 308 10.42 -8.03 5.55
N ILE A 309 9.53 -7.30 4.88
CA ILE A 309 8.22 -7.84 4.51
C ILE A 309 8.02 -8.04 3.01
N HIS A 310 8.95 -7.58 2.17
CA HIS A 310 8.92 -7.81 0.72
C HIS A 310 10.31 -8.00 0.12
N PHE A 311 10.38 -8.79 -0.96
CA PHE A 311 11.48 -8.76 -1.91
C PHE A 311 11.39 -7.49 -2.79
N LEU A 312 12.54 -6.91 -3.16
CA LEU A 312 12.57 -5.63 -3.88
C LEU A 312 11.92 -5.71 -5.25
N GLU A 313 12.09 -6.82 -5.97
CA GLU A 313 11.51 -7.02 -7.29
C GLU A 313 9.97 -6.91 -7.26
N GLY A 314 9.33 -7.54 -6.27
CA GLY A 314 7.88 -7.42 -6.08
C GLY A 314 7.45 -5.97 -5.81
N CYS A 315 8.29 -5.18 -5.14
CA CYS A 315 8.06 -3.75 -4.97
C CYS A 315 8.15 -2.97 -6.28
N GLN A 316 9.13 -3.25 -7.12
CA GLN A 316 9.28 -2.61 -8.43
C GLN A 316 8.10 -2.96 -9.35
N ALA A 317 7.77 -4.25 -9.47
CA ALA A 317 6.64 -4.73 -10.25
C ALA A 317 5.31 -4.10 -9.81
N GLY A 318 5.09 -3.99 -8.49
CA GLY A 318 3.92 -3.29 -7.94
C GLY A 318 3.88 -1.82 -8.34
N GLY A 319 4.99 -1.09 -8.24
CA GLY A 319 5.08 0.31 -8.66
C GLY A 319 4.65 0.52 -10.11
N VAL A 320 5.22 -0.29 -11.02
CA VAL A 320 4.90 -0.27 -12.45
C VAL A 320 3.42 -0.62 -12.70
N GLN A 321 2.88 -1.64 -12.02
CA GLN A 321 1.44 -1.99 -12.11
C GLN A 321 0.54 -0.80 -11.75
N GLY A 322 0.88 -0.09 -10.68
CA GLY A 322 0.15 1.10 -10.25
C GLY A 322 0.21 2.22 -11.29
N GLU A 323 1.40 2.53 -11.81
CA GLU A 323 1.59 3.57 -12.83
C GLU A 323 0.80 3.27 -14.11
N MET A 324 0.88 2.03 -14.63
CA MET A 324 0.10 1.59 -15.80
C MET A 324 -1.41 1.74 -15.58
N THR A 325 -1.88 1.44 -14.37
CA THR A 325 -3.29 1.61 -14.01
C THR A 325 -3.70 3.08 -14.07
N ALA A 326 -2.89 3.99 -13.51
CA ALA A 326 -3.16 5.42 -13.56
C ALA A 326 -3.14 5.99 -14.98
N GLU A 327 -2.17 5.56 -15.80
CA GLU A 327 -2.05 5.95 -17.22
C GLU A 327 -3.25 5.49 -18.05
N TYR A 328 -3.80 4.31 -17.75
CA TYR A 328 -5.03 3.85 -18.39
C TYR A 328 -6.25 4.67 -17.96
N ILE A 329 -6.35 5.01 -16.68
CA ILE A 329 -7.54 5.68 -16.12
C ILE A 329 -7.60 7.16 -16.52
N TYR A 330 -6.46 7.85 -16.47
CA TYR A 330 -6.36 9.29 -16.66
C TYR A 330 -7.11 9.84 -17.89
N PRO A 331 -7.00 9.28 -19.11
CA PRO A 331 -7.70 9.83 -20.28
C PRO A 331 -9.17 9.40 -20.39
N ARG A 332 -9.70 8.57 -19.48
CA ARG A 332 -11.04 7.95 -19.61
C ARG A 332 -12.11 8.56 -18.74
N ILE A 333 -11.72 9.21 -17.64
CA ILE A 333 -12.66 9.82 -16.69
C ILE A 333 -12.22 11.24 -16.36
N LEU A 334 -13.18 12.07 -15.94
CA LEU A 334 -12.91 13.41 -15.43
C LEU A 334 -12.03 14.21 -16.40
N GLN A 335 -12.30 14.13 -17.71
CA GLN A 335 -11.60 15.00 -18.67
C GLN A 335 -11.98 16.46 -18.40
N PRO A 336 -11.07 17.42 -18.62
CA PRO A 336 -11.44 18.83 -18.65
C PRO A 336 -12.64 19.02 -19.59
N VAL A 337 -13.59 19.85 -19.19
CA VAL A 337 -14.66 20.28 -20.09
C VAL A 337 -14.04 21.36 -20.98
N ASP A 338 -14.13 21.17 -22.29
CA ASP A 338 -13.72 22.16 -23.29
C ASP A 338 -14.55 23.46 -23.17
#